data_AF-A0A815VL56-F1
#
_entry.id   AF-A0A815VL56-F1
#
_cell.length_a   1.000
_cell.length_b   1.000
_cell.length_c   1.000
_cell.angle_alpha   90.00
_cell.angle_beta   90.00
_cell.angle_gamma   90.00
#
_symmetry.space_group_name_H-M   'P 1'
#
loop_
_entity.id
_entity.type
_entity.pdbx_description
1 polymer ?
#
loop_
_entity_poly.entity_id
_entity_poly.type
_entity_poly.pdbx_seq_one_letter_code
_entity_poly.pdbx_strand_id
1 'polypeptide(L)'
;MAIEMLRSTHERLLKRAKQVTHDLVNVQQSFLDRLLIDINQFKNDVANFVEDYDLHGPMIEGLLAQEASDRLTHFESRFNDLWKRYETFVAGEELFGLNKTEYIHLQTIKKQLN
;
A
#
# COMPACT_ATOMS: atom_id res chain seq x y z
N MET A 1 -35.70 33.11 -9.21
CA MET A 1 -35.43 32.25 -8.04
C MET A 1 -34.74 30.92 -8.38
N ALA A 2 -35.41 29.88 -8.89
CA ALA A 2 -34.76 28.55 -9.06
C ALA A 2 -33.56 28.54 -10.05
N ILE A 3 -33.67 29.26 -11.18
CA ILE A 3 -32.59 29.38 -12.18
C ILE A 3 -31.37 30.13 -11.61
N GLU A 4 -31.60 31.19 -10.83
CA GLU A 4 -30.51 31.95 -10.19
C GLU A 4 -29.84 31.16 -9.07
N MET A 5 -30.60 30.36 -8.32
CA MET A 5 -30.06 29.42 -7.34
C MET A 5 -29.19 28.34 -8.02
N LEU A 6 -29.64 27.80 -9.15
CA LEU A 6 -28.86 26.83 -9.93
C LEU A 6 -27.58 27.45 -10.46
N ARG A 7 -27.67 28.65 -11.08
CA ARG A 7 -26.52 29.40 -11.60
C ARG A 7 -25.49 29.67 -10.50
N SER A 8 -25.93 30.20 -9.35
CA SER A 8 -25.03 30.49 -8.24
C SER A 8 -24.38 29.22 -7.67
N THR A 9 -25.11 28.10 -7.65
CA THR A 9 -24.57 26.81 -7.21
C THR A 9 -23.52 26.28 -8.18
N HIS A 10 -23.80 26.36 -9.48
CA HIS A 10 -22.85 26.02 -10.54
C HIS A 10 -21.57 26.86 -10.46
N GLU A 11 -21.69 28.18 -10.28
CA GLU A 11 -20.53 29.08 -10.11
C GLU A 11 -19.69 28.72 -8.88
N ARG A 12 -20.34 28.42 -7.74
CA ARG A 12 -19.63 27.95 -6.53
C ARG A 12 -18.91 26.63 -6.77
N LEU A 13 -19.53 25.69 -7.49
CA LEU A 13 -18.92 24.41 -7.84
C LEU A 13 -17.70 24.61 -8.74
N LEU A 14 -17.81 25.43 -9.79
CA LEU A 14 -16.69 25.74 -10.67
C LEU A 14 -15.54 26.41 -9.93
N LYS A 15 -15.84 27.35 -9.02
CA LYS A 15 -14.80 28.00 -8.20
C LYS A 15 -14.09 27.00 -7.30
N ARG A 16 -14.83 26.10 -6.65
CA ARG A 16 -14.26 25.03 -5.81
C ARG A 16 -13.42 24.06 -6.63
N ALA A 17 -13.91 23.61 -7.78
CA ALA A 17 -13.17 22.70 -8.66
C ALA A 17 -11.83 23.32 -9.08
N LYS A 18 -11.83 24.59 -9.52
CA LYS A 18 -10.59 25.31 -9.88
C LYS A 18 -9.61 25.42 -8.72
N GLN A 19 -10.10 25.73 -7.52
CA GLN A 19 -9.25 25.82 -6.34
C GLN A 19 -8.61 24.47 -6.02
N VAL A 20 -9.40 23.40 -5.97
CA VAL A 20 -8.91 22.05 -5.70
C VAL A 20 -7.91 21.60 -6.76
N THR A 21 -8.17 21.86 -8.05
CA THR A 21 -7.21 21.56 -9.12
C THR A 21 -5.90 22.30 -8.93
N HIS A 22 -5.95 23.60 -8.60
CA HIS A 22 -4.75 24.39 -8.36
C HIS A 22 -3.95 23.85 -7.16
N ASP A 23 -4.64 23.56 -6.06
CA ASP A 23 -4.02 23.01 -4.86
C ASP A 23 -3.39 21.64 -5.15
N LEU A 24 -4.09 20.76 -5.88
CA LEU A 24 -3.57 19.45 -6.31
C LEU A 24 -2.30 19.57 -7.13
N VAL A 25 -2.26 20.46 -8.14
CA VAL A 25 -1.07 20.68 -8.96
C VAL A 25 0.12 21.12 -8.10
N ASN A 26 -0.10 21.93 -7.08
CA ASN A 26 0.96 22.43 -6.21
C ASN A 26 1.52 21.33 -5.27
N VAL A 27 0.68 20.37 -4.84
CA VAL A 27 1.11 19.31 -3.89
C VAL A 27 1.50 18.00 -4.57
N GLN A 28 1.07 17.77 -5.82
CA GLN A 28 1.24 16.49 -6.52
C GLN A 28 2.70 16.02 -6.56
N GLN A 29 3.64 16.92 -6.86
CA GLN A 29 5.06 16.57 -6.93
C GLN A 29 5.60 16.10 -5.58
N SER A 30 5.28 16.80 -4.49
CA SER A 30 5.73 16.41 -3.15
C SER A 30 5.16 15.06 -2.70
N PHE A 31 3.91 14.75 -3.08
CA PHE A 31 3.34 13.44 -2.80
C PHE A 31 3.98 12.33 -3.62
N LEU A 32 4.28 12.59 -4.90
CA LEU A 32 4.99 11.64 -5.75
C LEU A 32 6.39 11.35 -5.20
N ASP A 33 7.15 12.38 -4.83
CA ASP A 33 8.50 12.23 -4.27
C ASP A 33 8.46 11.40 -2.97
N ARG A 34 7.48 11.68 -2.10
CA ARG A 34 7.29 10.92 -0.87
C ARG A 34 6.91 9.46 -1.15
N LEU A 35 5.98 9.23 -2.08
CA LEU A 35 5.55 7.90 -2.48
C LEU A 35 6.73 7.06 -2.99
N LEU A 36 7.61 7.64 -3.82
CA LEU A 36 8.80 6.94 -4.33
C LEU A 36 9.78 6.57 -3.22
N ILE A 37 10.00 7.47 -2.25
CA ILE A 37 10.83 7.17 -1.07
C ILE A 37 10.22 6.02 -0.27
N ASP A 38 8.92 6.08 0.00
CA ASP A 38 8.23 5.07 0.80
C ASP A 38 8.16 3.71 0.09
N ILE A 39 8.00 3.67 -1.24
CA ILE A 39 8.07 2.45 -2.05
C ILE A 39 9.47 1.81 -1.95
N ASN A 40 10.54 2.61 -2.02
CA ASN A 40 11.90 2.09 -1.90
C ASN A 40 12.16 1.51 -0.51
N GLN A 41 11.68 2.17 0.55
CA GLN A 41 11.76 1.60 1.89
C GLN A 41 10.93 0.32 2.00
N PHE A 42 9.73 0.30 1.42
CA PHE A 42 8.85 -0.87 1.44
C PHE A 42 9.48 -2.08 0.72
N LYS A 43 10.21 -1.86 -0.37
CA LYS A 43 10.98 -2.94 -1.03
C LYS A 43 11.98 -3.59 -0.09
N ASN A 44 12.70 -2.79 0.71
CA ASN A 44 13.63 -3.30 1.72
C ASN A 44 12.89 -4.06 2.83
N ASP A 45 11.77 -3.52 3.31
CA ASP A 45 10.96 -4.18 4.33
C ASP A 45 10.43 -5.55 3.85
N VAL A 46 10.01 -5.65 2.59
CA VAL A 46 9.60 -6.92 1.98
C VAL A 46 10.77 -7.88 1.87
N ALA A 47 11.94 -7.43 1.42
CA ALA A 47 13.12 -8.27 1.32
C ALA A 47 13.52 -8.85 2.69
N ASN A 48 13.57 -8.00 3.72
CA ASN A 48 13.87 -8.40 5.08
C ASN A 48 12.83 -9.39 5.64
N PHE A 49 11.55 -9.17 5.36
CA PHE A 49 10.49 -10.08 5.78
C PHE A 49 10.62 -11.45 5.10
N VAL A 50 10.91 -11.49 3.80
CA VAL A 50 11.08 -12.75 3.05
C VAL A 50 12.28 -13.52 3.60
N GLU A 51 13.42 -12.87 3.79
CA GLU A 51 14.62 -13.50 4.37
C GLU A 51 14.34 -14.08 5.77
N ASP A 52 13.67 -13.32 6.63
CA ASP A 52 13.31 -13.77 7.98
C ASP A 52 12.28 -14.91 7.96
N TYR A 53 11.33 -14.88 7.03
CA TYR A 53 10.36 -15.96 6.84
C TYR A 53 11.02 -17.25 6.37
N ASP A 54 11.98 -17.17 5.44
CA ASP A 54 12.70 -18.33 4.94
C ASP A 54 13.60 -18.96 6.02
N LEU A 55 14.20 -18.14 6.90
CA LEU A 55 15.13 -18.57 7.94
C LEU A 55 14.46 -18.96 9.26
N HIS A 56 13.32 -18.37 9.61
CA HIS A 56 12.66 -18.55 10.92
C HIS A 56 11.17 -18.90 10.84
N GLY A 57 10.61 -19.02 9.65
CA GLY A 57 9.20 -19.28 9.42
C GLY A 57 8.68 -20.62 9.95
N PRO A 58 7.36 -20.83 9.89
CA PRO A 58 6.72 -22.05 10.37
C PRO A 58 6.99 -23.28 9.49
N MET A 59 7.50 -23.09 8.28
CA MET A 59 7.74 -24.16 7.29
C MET A 59 9.10 -24.85 7.43
N ILE A 60 9.89 -24.52 8.45
CA ILE A 60 11.20 -25.13 8.69
C ILE A 60 11.03 -26.56 9.19
N GLU A 61 11.78 -27.49 8.60
CA GLU A 61 11.75 -28.90 9.00
C GLU A 61 12.28 -29.10 10.43
N GLY A 62 11.67 -30.04 11.16
CA GLY A 62 12.10 -30.42 12.51
C GLY A 62 11.52 -29.59 13.65
N LEU A 63 10.58 -28.67 13.37
CA LEU A 63 9.87 -27.92 14.41
C LEU A 63 8.86 -28.79 15.16
N LEU A 64 8.73 -28.54 16.48
CA LEU A 64 7.62 -29.08 17.26
C LEU A 64 6.32 -28.41 16.83
N ALA A 65 5.21 -29.16 16.87
CA ALA A 65 3.90 -28.66 16.42
C ALA A 65 3.48 -27.35 17.13
N GLN A 66 3.77 -27.23 18.42
CA GLN A 66 3.48 -26.01 19.18
C GLN A 66 4.33 -24.82 18.70
N GLU A 67 5.63 -25.04 18.48
CA GLU A 67 6.55 -24.01 18.01
C GLU A 67 6.21 -23.56 16.58
N ALA A 68 5.81 -24.48 15.71
CA ALA A 68 5.31 -24.15 14.37
C ALA A 68 4.04 -23.29 14.43
N SER A 69 3.11 -23.58 15.35
CA SER A 69 1.87 -22.80 15.54
C SER A 69 2.16 -21.38 16.05
N ASP A 70 3.10 -21.24 16.99
CA ASP A 70 3.50 -19.93 17.53
C ASP A 70 4.16 -19.08 16.43
N ARG A 71 5.07 -19.68 15.65
CA ARG A 71 5.71 -19.04 14.49
C ARG A 71 4.70 -18.64 13.42
N LEU A 72 3.74 -19.52 13.12
CA LEU A 72 2.68 -19.24 12.14
C LEU A 72 1.90 -17.99 12.55
N THR A 73 1.39 -17.96 13.77
CA THR A 73 0.63 -16.81 14.30
C THR A 73 1.43 -15.51 14.25
N HIS A 74 2.72 -15.58 14.59
CA HIS A 74 3.63 -14.44 14.55
C HIS A 74 3.82 -13.90 13.11
N PHE A 75 4.13 -14.79 12.16
CA PHE A 75 4.37 -14.41 10.78
C PHE A 75 3.09 -13.98 10.04
N GLU A 76 1.93 -14.57 10.36
CA GLU A 76 0.63 -14.12 9.86
C GLU A 76 0.32 -12.67 10.24
N SER A 77 0.53 -12.31 11.51
CA SER A 77 0.30 -10.94 11.99
C SER A 77 1.19 -9.94 11.24
N ARG A 78 2.49 -10.23 11.14
CA ARG A 78 3.45 -9.38 10.41
C ARG A 78 3.15 -9.31 8.93
N PHE A 79 2.76 -10.43 8.31
CA PHE A 79 2.38 -10.47 6.91
C PHE A 79 1.16 -9.59 6.63
N ASN A 80 0.14 -9.65 7.49
CA ASN A 80 -1.08 -8.84 7.34
C ASN A 80 -0.78 -7.33 7.37
N ASP A 81 0.11 -6.89 8.24
CA ASP A 81 0.53 -5.48 8.29
C ASP A 81 1.32 -5.08 7.04
N LEU A 82 2.22 -5.95 6.59
CA LEU A 82 2.97 -5.74 5.35
C LEU A 82 2.06 -5.72 4.12
N TRP A 83 1.02 -6.55 4.10
CA TRP A 83 0.05 -6.65 3.01
C TRP A 83 -0.83 -5.39 2.88
N LYS A 84 -1.29 -4.82 4.00
CA LYS A 84 -2.04 -3.55 3.99
C LYS A 84 -1.21 -2.40 3.40
N ARG A 85 0.09 -2.38 3.73
CA ARG A 85 1.04 -1.40 3.15
C ARG A 85 1.21 -1.63 1.66
N TYR A 86 1.36 -2.89 1.22
CA TYR A 86 1.39 -3.25 -0.21
C TYR A 86 0.18 -2.71 -0.96
N GLU A 87 -1.04 -2.95 -0.47
CA GLU A 87 -2.28 -2.46 -1.11
C GLU A 87 -2.31 -0.93 -1.22
N THR A 88 -1.82 -0.23 -0.18
CA THR A 88 -1.72 1.23 -0.18
C THR A 88 -0.73 1.73 -1.23
N PHE A 89 0.43 1.08 -1.37
CA PHE A 89 1.42 1.47 -2.37
C PHE A 89 0.97 1.16 -3.80
N VAL A 90 0.33 0.02 -4.04
CA VAL A 90 -0.24 -0.30 -5.37
C VAL A 90 -1.31 0.72 -5.77
N ALA A 91 -2.19 1.11 -4.83
CA ALA A 91 -3.17 2.16 -5.07
C ALA A 91 -2.50 3.51 -5.37
N GLY A 92 -1.40 3.83 -4.68
CA GLY A 92 -0.58 5.01 -4.96
C GLY A 92 0.10 4.98 -6.34
N GLU A 93 0.76 3.87 -6.69
CA GLU A 93 1.37 3.66 -8.01
C GLU A 93 0.32 3.84 -9.12
N GLU A 94 -0.88 3.26 -8.95
CA GLU A 94 -1.98 3.40 -9.90
C GLU A 94 -2.50 4.84 -10.00
N LEU A 95 -2.66 5.54 -8.86
CA LEU A 95 -3.09 6.94 -8.82
C LEU A 95 -2.15 7.87 -9.59
N PHE A 96 -0.84 7.60 -9.54
CA PHE A 96 0.19 8.38 -10.23
C PHE A 96 0.58 7.82 -11.61
N GLY A 97 -0.04 6.71 -12.06
CA GLY A 97 0.26 6.07 -13.35
C GLY A 97 1.67 5.47 -13.43
N LEU A 98 2.23 5.06 -12.29
CA LEU A 98 3.53 4.40 -12.21
C LEU A 98 3.42 2.92 -12.62
N ASN A 99 4.54 2.34 -13.07
CA ASN A 99 4.62 0.91 -13.33
C ASN A 99 4.42 0.15 -12.01
N LYS A 100 3.49 -0.81 -12.01
CA LYS A 100 3.24 -1.65 -10.83
C LYS A 100 4.48 -2.49 -10.52
N THR A 101 4.95 -2.41 -9.29
CA THR A 101 6.04 -3.27 -8.82
C THR A 101 5.49 -4.67 -8.52
N GLU A 102 6.05 -5.72 -9.15
CA GLU A 102 5.66 -7.10 -8.85
C GLU A 102 6.41 -7.67 -7.65
N TYR A 103 5.66 -8.01 -6.59
CA TYR A 103 6.20 -8.63 -5.37
C TYR A 103 5.93 -10.14 -5.34
N ILE A 104 6.54 -10.89 -6.26
CA ILE A 104 6.27 -12.32 -6.47
C ILE A 104 6.42 -13.15 -5.18
N HIS A 105 7.47 -12.91 -4.40
CA HIS A 105 7.73 -13.65 -3.15
C HIS A 105 6.65 -13.39 -2.09
N LEU A 106 6.16 -12.15 -1.99
CA LEU A 106 5.09 -11.79 -1.09
C LEU A 106 3.77 -12.51 -1.45
N GLN A 107 3.49 -12.68 -2.76
CA GLN A 107 2.34 -13.47 -3.24
C GLN A 107 2.48 -14.96 -2.90
N THR A 108 3.69 -15.50 -2.95
CA THR A 108 3.96 -16.90 -2.58
C THR A 108 3.71 -17.12 -1.09
N ILE A 109 4.27 -16.26 -0.22
CA ILE A 109 4.08 -16.37 1.23
C ILE A 109 2.59 -16.22 1.60
N LYS A 110 1.85 -15.32 0.93
CA LYS A 110 0.40 -15.21 1.10
C LYS A 110 -0.34 -16.53 0.91
N LYS A 111 0.09 -17.35 -0.06
CA LYS A 111 -0.52 -18.66 -0.33
C LYS A 111 -0.12 -19.72 0.68
N GLN A 112 1.02 -19.56 1.34
CA GLN A 112 1.50 -20.50 2.36
C GLN A 112 0.87 -20.23 3.74
N LEU A 113 0.48 -18.99 3.99
CA LEU A 113 -0.16 -18.53 5.23
C LEU A 113 -1.71 -18.60 5.19
N ASN A 114 -2.31 -19.06 4.09
CA ASN A 114 -3.77 -19.15 3.88
C ASN A 114 -4.25 -20.60 3.80
#